data_AF-A0A9R1U6D2-F1
#
_entry.id   AF-A0A9R1U6D2-F1
#
_cell.length_a   1.000
_cell.length_b   1.000
_cell.length_c   1.000
_cell.angle_alpha   90.00
_cell.angle_beta   90.00
_cell.angle_gamma   90.00
#
_symmetry.space_group_name_H-M   'P 1'
#
loop_
_entity.id
_entity.type
_entity.pdbx_description
1 polymer ?
#
loop_
_entity_poly.entity_id
_entity_poly.type
_entity_poly.pdbx_seq_one_letter_code
_entity_poly.pdbx_strand_id
1 'polypeptide(L)'
;MPVESSCSIKFAKLSEKAFAPVRGSVQAAGYDLKSAYEYVIPGRGKELVKTDLQIQVPDGTYGRVAPRSGLAWKNHIDVGAGVIDADYSEENVWKLCQDVATRHTAELQHCYVAFISNEDRRVPLWRQREGKDEDQVIVWDYHAILIYAPDERAVVYDLESALPFPTFFWKYATETFRSDEALRPEFHRRFRLVPAATYLQHFASNRAHMKREDGTWIKTPPDYPPISTPTCKDNLDMFINMEPGKGLGSVLSLKQLVNRFYRPNVNPTSSPSPQPQATPN
;
A
#
# COMPACT_ATOMS: atom_id res chain seq x y z
N MET A 1 20.83 -31.19 2.99
CA MET A 1 19.38 -31.28 2.71
C MET A 1 18.84 -29.85 2.81
N PRO A 2 18.27 -29.25 1.75
CA PRO A 2 17.56 -27.99 1.94
C PRO A 2 16.30 -28.29 2.76
N VAL A 3 16.04 -27.47 3.77
CA VAL A 3 14.81 -27.54 4.56
C VAL A 3 13.65 -27.26 3.59
N GLU A 4 12.71 -28.19 3.46
CA GLU A 4 11.47 -27.95 2.72
C GLU A 4 10.72 -26.80 3.42
N SER A 5 10.83 -25.59 2.88
CA SER A 5 10.02 -24.45 3.32
C SER A 5 8.55 -24.80 3.06
N SER A 6 7.76 -24.97 4.12
CA SER A 6 6.34 -25.26 4.01
C SER A 6 5.63 -24.11 3.29
N CYS A 7 5.08 -24.38 2.10
CA CYS A 7 4.31 -23.42 1.31
C CYS A 7 2.88 -23.28 1.88
N SER A 8 2.74 -22.55 2.99
CA SER A 8 1.45 -22.33 3.67
C SER A 8 0.98 -20.88 3.51
N ILE A 9 -0.22 -20.68 2.94
CA ILE A 9 -0.90 -19.38 2.93
C ILE A 9 -1.49 -19.12 4.33
N LYS A 10 -1.23 -17.94 4.90
CA LYS A 10 -1.83 -17.51 6.17
C LYS A 10 -2.92 -16.48 5.90
N PHE A 11 -3.96 -16.47 6.73
CA PHE A 11 -5.01 -15.46 6.63
C PHE A 11 -5.53 -15.05 8.02
N ALA A 12 -6.07 -13.84 8.10
CA ALA A 12 -6.77 -13.32 9.27
C ALA A 12 -8.16 -12.82 8.85
N LYS A 13 -9.15 -13.08 9.72
CA LYS A 13 -10.50 -12.52 9.60
C LYS A 13 -10.54 -11.19 10.35
N LEU A 14 -10.90 -10.12 9.66
CA LEU A 14 -10.96 -8.76 10.23
C LEU A 14 -12.32 -8.46 10.88
N SER A 15 -13.33 -9.29 10.61
CA SER A 15 -14.66 -9.19 11.22
C SER A 15 -15.31 -10.57 11.34
N GLU A 16 -16.39 -10.67 12.12
CA GLU A 16 -17.20 -11.89 12.22
C GLU A 16 -17.90 -12.27 10.90
N LYS A 17 -18.03 -11.30 9.98
CA LYS A 17 -18.66 -11.49 8.67
C LYS A 17 -17.71 -12.13 7.65
N ALA A 18 -16.41 -12.19 7.95
CA ALA A 18 -15.41 -12.76 7.06
C ALA A 18 -15.49 -14.29 6.99
N PHE A 19 -15.40 -14.82 5.78
CA PHE A 19 -15.36 -16.27 5.53
C PHE A 19 -13.92 -16.74 5.33
N ALA A 20 -13.54 -17.87 5.93
CA ALA A 20 -12.21 -18.42 5.69
C ALA A 20 -12.04 -18.81 4.20
N PRO A 21 -10.87 -18.61 3.57
CA PRO A 21 -10.59 -19.13 2.23
C PRO A 21 -10.77 -20.65 2.21
N VAL A 22 -11.51 -21.17 1.22
CA VAL A 22 -11.81 -22.61 1.12
C VAL A 22 -11.14 -23.20 -0.10
N ARG A 23 -10.45 -24.33 0.04
CA ARG A 23 -9.88 -25.05 -1.09
C ARG A 23 -10.89 -26.11 -1.58
N GLY A 24 -11.40 -25.93 -2.80
CA GLY A 24 -12.47 -26.80 -3.34
C GLY A 24 -12.04 -28.25 -3.63
N SER A 25 -10.75 -28.49 -3.84
CA SER A 25 -10.18 -29.83 -4.00
C SER A 25 -8.67 -29.82 -3.72
N VAL A 26 -8.06 -31.00 -3.52
CA VAL A 26 -6.62 -31.13 -3.29
C VAL A 26 -5.78 -30.56 -4.45
N GLN A 27 -6.31 -30.63 -5.67
CA GLN A 27 -5.66 -30.14 -6.88
C GLN A 27 -6.18 -28.78 -7.34
N ALA A 28 -7.04 -28.12 -6.55
CA ALA A 28 -7.55 -26.81 -6.91
C ALA A 28 -6.40 -25.79 -7.01
N ALA A 29 -6.43 -25.01 -8.09
CA ALA A 29 -5.42 -24.00 -8.40
C ALA A 29 -5.43 -22.79 -7.44
N GLY A 30 -6.50 -22.62 -6.66
CA GLY A 30 -6.64 -21.51 -5.71
C GLY A 30 -7.65 -21.80 -4.61
N TYR A 31 -7.89 -20.79 -3.80
CA TYR A 31 -8.88 -20.81 -2.72
C TYR A 31 -10.09 -19.96 -3.12
N ASP A 32 -11.29 -20.46 -2.85
CA ASP A 32 -12.52 -19.70 -3.00
C ASP A 32 -12.56 -18.59 -1.94
N LEU A 33 -12.75 -17.36 -2.42
CA LEU A 33 -13.03 -16.18 -1.59
C LEU A 33 -14.54 -15.89 -1.61
N LYS A 34 -15.05 -15.35 -0.50
CA LYS A 34 -16.46 -14.95 -0.38
C LYS A 34 -16.55 -13.50 0.09
N SER A 35 -17.60 -12.81 -0.35
CA SER A 35 -17.93 -11.49 0.18
C SER A 35 -18.35 -11.60 1.64
N ALA A 36 -17.97 -10.62 2.45
CA ALA A 36 -18.44 -10.48 3.83
C ALA A 36 -19.84 -9.85 3.91
N TYR A 37 -20.31 -9.27 2.80
CA TYR A 37 -21.59 -8.56 2.70
C TYR A 37 -22.32 -8.97 1.41
N GLU A 38 -23.60 -8.64 1.36
CA GLU A 38 -24.38 -8.73 0.13
C GLU A 38 -24.05 -7.55 -0.79
N TYR A 39 -23.91 -7.84 -2.09
CA TYR A 39 -23.57 -6.85 -3.11
C TYR A 39 -24.44 -7.05 -4.34
N VAL A 40 -24.84 -5.95 -4.96
CA VAL A 40 -25.42 -5.92 -6.30
C VAL A 40 -24.41 -5.27 -7.23
N ILE A 41 -23.89 -6.04 -8.19
CA ILE A 41 -23.00 -5.49 -9.21
C ILE A 41 -23.88 -4.90 -10.32
N PRO A 42 -23.86 -3.57 -10.55
CA PRO A 42 -24.68 -2.98 -11.59
C PRO A 42 -24.26 -3.50 -12.97
N GLY A 43 -25.24 -3.77 -13.84
CA GLY A 43 -24.99 -4.21 -15.21
C GLY A 43 -24.07 -3.22 -15.94
N ARG A 44 -23.00 -3.73 -16.57
CA ARG A 44 -21.94 -2.92 -17.21
C ARG A 44 -21.20 -1.97 -16.25
N GLY A 45 -21.27 -2.18 -14.95
CA GLY A 45 -20.53 -1.42 -13.94
C GLY A 45 -19.52 -2.28 -13.18
N LYS A 46 -19.05 -1.77 -12.04
CA LYS A 46 -18.10 -2.44 -11.15
C LYS A 46 -18.47 -2.14 -9.69
N GLU A 47 -18.10 -3.04 -8.79
CA GLU A 47 -18.31 -2.90 -7.35
C GLU A 47 -17.09 -3.41 -6.58
N LEU A 48 -16.74 -2.75 -5.48
CA LEU A 48 -15.68 -3.18 -4.57
C LEU A 48 -16.26 -4.16 -3.53
N VAL A 49 -16.06 -5.45 -3.80
CA VAL A 49 -16.56 -6.53 -2.93
C VAL A 49 -15.61 -6.74 -1.76
N LYS A 50 -16.01 -6.33 -0.55
CA LYS A 50 -15.21 -6.53 0.66
C LYS A 50 -15.32 -7.99 1.14
N THR A 51 -14.18 -8.59 1.43
CA THR A 51 -14.07 -9.95 1.98
C THR A 51 -13.82 -9.96 3.49
N ASP A 52 -13.40 -8.82 4.06
CA ASP A 52 -12.90 -8.69 5.44
C ASP A 52 -11.80 -9.71 5.77
N LEU A 53 -10.99 -10.07 4.77
CA LEU A 53 -9.85 -10.97 4.90
C LEU A 53 -8.55 -10.23 4.64
N GLN A 54 -7.55 -10.58 5.45
CA GLN A 54 -6.14 -10.28 5.19
C GLN A 54 -5.43 -11.58 4.86
N ILE A 55 -4.61 -11.59 3.81
CA ILE A 55 -3.90 -12.78 3.33
C ILE A 55 -2.40 -12.48 3.27
N GLN A 56 -1.59 -13.37 3.83
CA GLN A 56 -0.14 -13.41 3.64
C GLN A 56 0.18 -14.59 2.73
N VAL A 57 0.79 -14.29 1.59
CA VAL A 57 1.20 -15.29 0.60
C VAL A 57 2.59 -15.85 0.94
N PRO A 58 2.88 -17.11 0.59
CA PRO A 58 4.21 -17.70 0.78
C PRO A 58 5.30 -16.90 0.07
N ASP A 59 6.49 -16.89 0.66
CA ASP A 59 7.68 -16.28 0.07
C ASP A 59 7.90 -16.74 -1.38
N GLY A 60 8.22 -15.80 -2.27
CA GLY A 60 8.44 -16.09 -3.70
C GLY A 60 7.15 -16.31 -4.50
N THR A 61 5.99 -16.05 -3.91
CA THR A 61 4.68 -16.05 -4.59
C THR A 61 3.99 -14.69 -4.44
N TYR A 62 3.01 -14.44 -5.29
CA TYR A 62 2.10 -13.30 -5.15
C TYR A 62 0.66 -13.81 -5.04
N GLY A 63 -0.23 -12.99 -4.50
CA GLY A 63 -1.65 -13.35 -4.39
C GLY A 63 -2.40 -12.95 -5.65
N ARG A 64 -2.94 -13.92 -6.39
CA ARG A 64 -3.85 -13.63 -7.51
C ARG A 64 -5.31 -13.90 -7.13
N VAL A 65 -6.12 -12.86 -7.03
CA VAL A 65 -7.58 -12.95 -7.04
C VAL A 65 -8.01 -13.13 -8.49
N ALA A 66 -8.43 -14.35 -8.83
CA ALA A 66 -8.84 -14.71 -10.18
C ALA A 66 -10.35 -14.93 -10.28
N PRO A 67 -10.96 -14.74 -11.46
CA PRO A 67 -12.38 -14.98 -11.67
C PRO A 67 -12.77 -16.43 -11.40
N ARG A 68 -13.95 -16.61 -10.79
CA ARG A 68 -14.58 -17.93 -10.71
C ARG A 68 -15.25 -18.20 -12.06
N SER A 69 -14.78 -19.23 -12.78
CA SER A 69 -15.22 -19.53 -14.16
C SER A 69 -16.75 -19.58 -14.33
N GLY A 70 -17.47 -20.09 -13.34
CA GLY A 70 -18.94 -20.11 -13.36
C GLY A 70 -19.59 -18.73 -13.34
N LEU A 71 -19.07 -17.80 -12.54
CA LEU A 71 -19.58 -16.42 -12.47
C LEU A 71 -19.17 -15.61 -13.71
N ALA A 72 -17.95 -15.83 -14.20
CA ALA A 72 -17.47 -15.20 -15.44
C ALA A 72 -18.32 -15.63 -16.65
N TRP A 73 -18.61 -16.93 -16.80
CA TRP A 73 -19.39 -17.43 -17.92
C TRP A 73 -20.88 -17.10 -17.85
N LYS A 74 -21.50 -17.25 -16.67
CA LYS A 74 -22.97 -17.13 -16.53
C LYS A 74 -23.43 -15.70 -16.27
N ASN A 75 -22.61 -14.90 -15.59
CA ASN A 75 -22.99 -13.59 -15.08
C ASN A 75 -22.09 -12.47 -15.60
N HIS A 76 -21.08 -12.78 -16.44
CA HIS A 76 -20.10 -11.83 -16.93
C HIS A 76 -19.40 -11.04 -15.80
N ILE A 77 -19.17 -11.70 -14.65
CA ILE A 77 -18.46 -11.12 -13.51
C ILE A 77 -16.98 -11.45 -13.64
N ASP A 78 -16.16 -10.41 -13.75
CA ASP A 78 -14.71 -10.48 -13.82
C ASP A 78 -14.06 -9.81 -12.60
N VAL A 79 -12.77 -10.06 -12.37
CA VAL A 79 -11.99 -9.47 -11.27
C VAL A 79 -11.08 -8.38 -11.81
N GLY A 80 -11.21 -7.16 -11.27
CA GLY A 80 -10.26 -6.06 -11.50
C GLY A 80 -9.16 -5.99 -10.45
N ALA A 81 -8.02 -5.36 -10.80
CA ALA A 81 -6.79 -5.26 -10.02
C ALA A 81 -6.11 -6.60 -9.73
N GLY A 82 -6.78 -7.53 -9.05
CA GLY A 82 -6.47 -8.97 -9.01
C GLY A 82 -5.15 -9.40 -8.36
N VAL A 83 -4.18 -8.50 -8.18
CA VAL A 83 -2.82 -8.82 -7.75
C VAL A 83 -2.55 -8.25 -6.35
N ILE A 84 -1.93 -9.06 -5.51
CA ILE A 84 -1.48 -8.74 -4.15
C ILE A 84 0.04 -8.89 -4.14
N ASP A 85 0.75 -7.78 -4.33
CA ASP A 85 2.23 -7.69 -4.36
C ASP A 85 2.75 -6.99 -3.10
N ALA A 86 3.80 -7.55 -2.48
CA ALA A 86 4.43 -7.01 -1.27
C ALA A 86 5.62 -6.06 -1.54
N ASP A 87 6.19 -6.07 -2.75
CA ASP A 87 7.56 -5.53 -2.96
C ASP A 87 7.66 -4.38 -3.98
N TYR A 88 6.53 -3.78 -4.40
CA TYR A 88 6.48 -2.62 -5.31
C TYR A 88 5.72 -1.45 -4.65
N SER A 89 6.17 -1.03 -3.46
CA SER A 89 5.48 -0.02 -2.64
C SER A 89 5.19 1.27 -3.41
N GLU A 90 6.09 1.68 -4.31
CA GLU A 90 5.94 2.84 -5.18
C GLU A 90 4.77 2.67 -6.17
N GLU A 91 4.68 1.53 -6.85
CA GLU A 91 3.59 1.29 -7.79
C GLU A 91 2.26 1.04 -7.07
N ASN A 92 2.30 0.35 -5.93
CA ASN A 92 1.17 0.14 -5.05
C ASN A 92 0.54 1.48 -4.62
N VAL A 93 1.37 2.42 -4.15
CA VAL A 93 0.92 3.78 -3.80
C VAL A 93 0.46 4.55 -5.04
N TRP A 94 1.12 4.39 -6.19
CA TRP A 94 0.67 5.01 -7.44
C TRP A 94 -0.74 4.55 -7.83
N LYS A 95 -1.03 3.25 -7.70
CA LYS A 95 -2.36 2.68 -7.96
C LYS A 95 -3.39 3.19 -6.98
N LEU A 96 -3.05 3.34 -5.69
CA LEU A 96 -3.93 3.99 -4.71
C LEU A 96 -4.23 5.45 -5.11
N CYS A 97 -3.22 6.22 -5.52
CA CYS A 97 -3.43 7.59 -6.01
C CYS A 97 -4.31 7.62 -7.27
N GLN A 98 -4.09 6.72 -8.22
CA GLN A 98 -4.86 6.64 -9.47
C GLN A 98 -6.34 6.34 -9.16
N ASP A 99 -6.56 5.45 -8.22
CA ASP A 99 -7.88 5.04 -7.79
C ASP A 99 -8.64 6.17 -7.07
N VAL A 100 -7.98 6.93 -6.18
CA VAL A 100 -8.53 8.17 -5.61
C VAL A 100 -8.83 9.20 -6.70
N ALA A 101 -7.91 9.42 -7.64
CA ALA A 101 -8.11 10.37 -8.74
C ALA A 101 -9.33 10.02 -9.60
N THR A 102 -9.61 8.73 -9.76
CA THR A 102 -10.72 8.22 -10.58
C THR A 102 -12.05 8.22 -9.84
N ARG A 103 -12.07 7.83 -8.56
CA ARG A 103 -13.31 7.63 -7.79
C ARG A 103 -13.67 8.79 -6.87
N HIS A 104 -12.67 9.55 -6.43
CA HIS A 104 -12.77 10.60 -5.42
C HIS A 104 -11.87 11.78 -5.78
N THR A 105 -12.01 12.32 -7.00
CA THR A 105 -11.09 13.33 -7.57
C THR A 105 -10.86 14.54 -6.67
N ALA A 106 -11.91 15.01 -5.96
CA ALA A 106 -11.81 16.14 -5.02
C ALA A 106 -10.89 15.85 -3.82
N GLU A 107 -10.71 14.58 -3.46
CA GLU A 107 -9.87 14.15 -2.34
C GLU A 107 -8.38 14.07 -2.71
N LEU A 108 -8.04 14.02 -4.00
CA LEU A 108 -6.67 13.85 -4.46
C LEU A 108 -5.75 14.99 -4.00
N GLN A 109 -6.28 16.21 -3.85
CA GLN A 109 -5.52 17.36 -3.35
C GLN A 109 -5.07 17.20 -1.89
N HIS A 110 -5.72 16.32 -1.13
CA HIS A 110 -5.41 16.01 0.27
C HIS A 110 -4.48 14.80 0.40
N CYS A 111 -4.07 14.19 -0.72
CA CYS A 111 -3.19 13.03 -0.76
C CYS A 111 -1.74 13.42 -1.04
N TYR A 112 -0.82 12.85 -0.27
CA TYR A 112 0.63 12.99 -0.44
C TYR A 112 1.28 11.61 -0.46
N VAL A 113 2.21 11.40 -1.38
CA VAL A 113 3.09 10.24 -1.40
C VAL A 113 4.36 10.59 -0.65
N ALA A 114 4.71 9.78 0.34
CA ALA A 114 5.97 9.91 1.07
C ALA A 114 6.89 8.75 0.71
N PHE A 115 7.98 9.06 0.00
CA PHE A 115 9.12 8.16 -0.12
C PHE A 115 10.00 8.30 1.12
N ILE A 116 10.41 7.17 1.67
CA ILE A 116 11.19 7.06 2.89
C ILE A 116 12.50 6.39 2.53
N SER A 117 13.61 7.08 2.71
CA SER A 117 14.96 6.58 2.42
C SER A 117 15.97 7.50 3.09
N ASN A 118 17.25 7.32 2.81
CA ASN A 118 18.34 8.18 3.21
C ASN A 118 19.52 8.03 2.23
N GLU A 119 20.63 8.72 2.49
CA GLU A 119 21.82 8.68 1.63
C GLU A 119 22.38 7.26 1.47
N ASP A 120 22.36 6.47 2.54
CA ASP A 120 22.87 5.10 2.57
C ASP A 120 21.88 4.05 2.06
N ARG A 121 20.64 4.45 1.75
CA ARG A 121 19.51 3.55 1.44
C ARG A 121 19.38 2.44 2.47
N ARG A 122 19.31 2.83 3.74
CA ARG A 122 19.15 1.93 4.88
C ARG A 122 18.28 2.59 5.93
N VAL A 123 16.97 2.43 5.78
CA VAL A 123 15.99 3.01 6.68
C VAL A 123 15.23 1.91 7.43
N PRO A 124 15.36 1.82 8.77
CA PRO A 124 14.59 0.88 9.54
C PRO A 124 13.15 1.37 9.70
N LEU A 125 12.19 0.50 9.42
CA LEU A 125 10.77 0.69 9.67
C LEU A 125 10.25 -0.47 10.54
N TRP A 126 9.53 -0.14 11.60
CA TRP A 126 8.92 -1.08 12.53
C TRP A 126 7.48 -1.41 12.13
N ARG A 127 6.94 -2.51 12.67
CA ARG A 127 5.58 -2.97 12.38
C ARG A 127 5.38 -3.20 10.88
N GLN A 128 6.32 -3.89 10.25
CA GLN A 128 6.26 -4.30 8.85
C GLN A 128 5.94 -5.79 8.77
N ARG A 129 5.05 -6.20 7.88
CA ARG A 129 4.50 -7.58 7.83
C ARG A 129 5.56 -8.66 7.68
N GLU A 130 6.60 -8.39 6.92
CA GLU A 130 7.72 -9.30 6.66
C GLU A 130 8.82 -9.26 7.73
N GLY A 131 8.68 -8.40 8.75
CA GLY A 131 9.58 -8.35 9.90
C GLY A 131 9.44 -9.60 10.76
N LYS A 132 10.56 -10.28 11.03
CA LYS A 132 10.59 -11.61 11.66
C LYS A 132 10.57 -11.59 13.20
N ASP A 133 10.93 -10.47 13.79
CA ASP A 133 11.06 -10.31 15.25
C ASP A 133 9.80 -9.69 15.87
N GLU A 134 9.69 -9.65 17.21
CA GLU A 134 8.54 -9.08 17.93
C GLU A 134 8.23 -7.62 17.55
N ASP A 135 9.29 -6.89 17.19
CA ASP A 135 9.24 -5.50 16.75
C ASP A 135 8.93 -5.35 15.25
N GLN A 136 8.96 -6.46 14.50
CA GLN A 136 8.63 -6.52 13.08
C GLN A 136 9.39 -5.48 12.26
N VAL A 137 10.71 -5.42 12.44
CA VAL A 137 11.58 -4.43 11.80
C VAL A 137 12.05 -4.93 10.44
N ILE A 138 12.04 -4.03 9.46
CA ILE A 138 12.72 -4.22 8.18
C ILE A 138 13.60 -3.00 7.91
N VAL A 139 14.82 -3.24 7.45
CA VAL A 139 15.71 -2.19 6.94
C VAL A 139 15.53 -2.13 5.43
N TRP A 140 14.81 -1.11 4.98
CA TRP A 140 14.52 -0.88 3.57
C TRP A 140 15.61 -0.04 2.91
N ASP A 141 15.82 -0.25 1.61
CA ASP A 141 16.54 0.69 0.76
C ASP A 141 15.70 1.95 0.52
N TYR A 142 14.42 1.76 0.22
CA TYR A 142 13.39 2.77 0.30
C TYR A 142 12.02 2.13 0.57
N HIS A 143 11.06 2.94 1.02
CA HIS A 143 9.65 2.55 1.13
C HIS A 143 8.75 3.70 0.71
N ALA A 144 7.60 3.41 0.10
CA ALA A 144 6.61 4.42 -0.26
C ALA A 144 5.29 4.19 0.47
N ILE A 145 4.73 5.28 1.01
CA ILE A 145 3.41 5.28 1.68
C ILE A 145 2.53 6.39 1.13
N LEU A 146 1.21 6.23 1.24
CA LEU A 146 0.26 7.30 0.99
C LEU A 146 -0.19 7.93 2.32
N ILE A 147 -0.12 9.25 2.41
CA ILE A 147 -0.66 10.05 3.51
C ILE A 147 -1.88 10.80 2.98
N TYR A 148 -3.04 10.62 3.60
CA TYR A 148 -4.26 11.38 3.33
C TYR A 148 -4.52 12.33 4.51
N ALA A 149 -4.59 13.63 4.23
CA ALA A 149 -4.72 14.68 5.22
C ALA A 149 -5.71 15.77 4.75
N PRO A 150 -7.03 15.49 4.78
CA PRO A 150 -8.06 16.46 4.40
C PRO A 150 -8.22 17.58 5.43
N ASP A 151 -7.93 17.26 6.69
CA ASP A 151 -8.08 18.15 7.83
C ASP A 151 -7.00 17.82 8.89
N GLU A 152 -7.32 18.05 10.17
CA GLU A 152 -6.42 17.81 11.29
C GLU A 152 -6.18 16.31 11.60
N ARG A 153 -6.89 15.39 10.95
CA ARG A 153 -6.78 13.94 11.14
C ARG A 153 -6.15 13.28 9.92
N ALA A 154 -4.82 13.35 9.84
CA ALA A 154 -4.08 12.61 8.83
C ALA A 154 -4.09 11.09 9.11
N VAL A 155 -4.21 10.30 8.04
CA VAL A 155 -4.09 8.84 8.05
C VAL A 155 -3.06 8.37 7.01
N VAL A 156 -2.46 7.22 7.26
CA VAL A 156 -1.47 6.57 6.42
C VAL A 156 -2.04 5.27 5.86
N TYR A 157 -1.86 5.09 4.56
CA TYR A 157 -2.09 3.85 3.83
C TYR A 157 -0.73 3.27 3.49
N ASP A 158 -0.35 2.22 4.22
CA ASP A 158 0.82 1.39 3.96
C ASP A 158 0.36 -0.06 3.87
N LEU A 159 0.52 -0.69 2.70
CA LEU A 159 0.11 -2.07 2.47
C LEU A 159 1.04 -3.06 3.17
N GLU A 160 2.28 -2.67 3.44
CA GLU A 160 3.31 -3.50 4.07
C GLU A 160 3.31 -3.37 5.60
N SER A 161 2.47 -2.48 6.15
CA SER A 161 2.36 -2.31 7.59
C SER A 161 1.57 -3.47 8.23
N ALA A 162 2.03 -3.88 9.41
CA ALA A 162 1.30 -4.73 10.34
C ALA A 162 0.27 -3.93 11.18
N LEU A 163 0.30 -2.60 11.11
CA LEU A 163 -0.72 -1.74 11.71
C LEU A 163 -2.03 -1.78 10.92
N PRO A 164 -3.17 -1.31 11.49
CA PRO A 164 -4.43 -1.22 10.77
C PRO A 164 -4.35 -0.48 9.43
N PHE A 165 -5.21 -0.80 8.49
CA PHE A 165 -5.25 -0.13 7.19
C PHE A 165 -6.61 0.58 6.98
N PRO A 166 -6.66 1.92 6.92
CA PRO A 166 -5.57 2.87 7.18
C PRO A 166 -5.24 3.01 8.68
N THR A 167 -4.08 3.60 9.00
CA THR A 167 -3.66 3.93 10.38
C THR A 167 -3.57 5.44 10.57
N PHE A 168 -4.00 5.97 11.72
CA PHE A 168 -3.78 7.38 12.05
C PHE A 168 -2.30 7.75 12.02
N PHE A 169 -1.97 8.90 11.40
CA PHE A 169 -0.58 9.30 11.18
C PHE A 169 0.24 9.34 12.48
N TRP A 170 -0.33 9.83 13.59
CA TRP A 170 0.38 9.89 14.87
C TRP A 170 0.77 8.50 15.37
N LYS A 171 -0.11 7.50 15.20
CA LYS A 171 0.13 6.12 15.59
C LYS A 171 1.18 5.49 14.69
N TYR A 172 1.05 5.69 13.39
CA TYR A 172 2.02 5.24 12.40
C TYR A 172 3.41 5.82 12.67
N ALA A 173 3.52 7.13 12.89
CA ALA A 173 4.78 7.78 13.18
C ALA A 173 5.41 7.27 14.49
N THR A 174 4.60 7.05 15.53
CA THR A 174 5.10 6.57 16.82
C THR A 174 5.56 5.11 16.75
N GLU A 175 4.80 4.24 16.08
CA GLU A 175 5.06 2.80 16.09
C GLU A 175 5.96 2.31 14.95
N THR A 176 5.84 2.89 13.76
CA THR A 176 6.61 2.50 12.57
C THR A 176 7.86 3.32 12.37
N PHE A 177 7.81 4.65 12.54
CA PHE A 177 9.04 5.45 12.44
C PHE A 177 9.83 5.40 13.75
N ARG A 178 9.17 5.57 14.91
CA ARG A 178 9.83 5.80 16.22
C ARG A 178 10.75 7.02 16.18
N SER A 179 11.47 7.33 17.26
CA SER A 179 12.43 8.45 17.28
C SER A 179 13.70 8.12 16.50
N ASP A 180 14.26 9.09 15.77
CA ASP A 180 15.61 9.00 15.18
C ASP A 180 16.70 9.14 16.26
N GLU A 181 16.40 9.67 17.45
CA GLU A 181 17.39 9.88 18.53
C GLU A 181 18.02 8.58 19.05
N ALA A 182 17.29 7.46 18.93
CA ALA A 182 17.78 6.14 19.30
C ALA A 182 18.58 5.46 18.17
N LEU A 183 18.65 6.07 16.98
CA LEU A 183 19.34 5.52 15.82
C LEU A 183 20.67 6.21 15.57
N ARG A 184 21.61 5.45 15.03
CA ARG A 184 22.83 6.02 14.48
C ARG A 184 22.49 6.89 13.26
N PRO A 185 23.21 7.99 13.00
CA PRO A 185 22.90 8.95 11.93
C PRO A 185 22.73 8.33 10.53
N GLU A 186 23.49 7.28 10.22
CA GLU A 186 23.39 6.55 8.94
C GLU A 186 22.04 5.82 8.74
N PHE A 187 21.21 5.68 9.78
CA PHE A 187 19.85 5.13 9.70
C PHE A 187 18.76 6.19 9.85
N HIS A 188 19.13 7.48 9.98
CA HIS A 188 18.13 8.54 10.12
C HIS A 188 17.29 8.62 8.87
N ARG A 189 15.96 8.57 9.04
CA ARG A 189 15.04 8.53 7.92
C ARG A 189 14.80 9.93 7.38
N ARG A 190 14.79 10.06 6.05
CA ARG A 190 14.35 11.25 5.33
C ARG A 190 13.10 10.92 4.53
N PHE A 191 12.27 11.93 4.35
CA PHE A 191 10.93 11.79 3.78
C PHE A 191 10.78 12.74 2.61
N ARG A 192 10.77 12.22 1.38
CA ARG A 192 10.37 13.01 0.22
C ARG A 192 8.87 12.97 0.09
N LEU A 193 8.26 14.12 0.34
CA LEU A 193 6.82 14.31 0.29
C LEU A 193 6.40 14.94 -1.04
N VAL A 194 5.60 14.21 -1.83
CA VAL A 194 5.14 14.60 -3.16
C VAL A 194 3.61 14.66 -3.17
N PRO A 195 2.97 15.74 -3.65
CA PRO A 195 1.53 15.74 -3.87
C PRO A 195 1.09 14.61 -4.81
N ALA A 196 0.00 13.91 -4.50
CA ALA A 196 -0.43 12.75 -5.28
C ALA A 196 -0.70 13.09 -6.76
N ALA A 197 -1.24 14.28 -7.05
CA ALA A 197 -1.43 14.74 -8.43
C ALA A 197 -0.10 14.86 -9.19
N THR A 198 0.93 15.43 -8.57
CA THR A 198 2.29 15.52 -9.13
C THR A 198 2.89 14.13 -9.31
N TYR A 199 2.67 13.22 -8.35
CA TYR A 199 3.17 11.86 -8.44
C TYR A 199 2.56 11.11 -9.64
N LEU A 200 1.24 11.18 -9.83
CA LEU A 200 0.55 10.57 -10.97
C LEU A 200 1.02 11.10 -12.31
N GLN A 201 1.32 12.41 -12.39
CA GLN A 201 1.75 13.05 -13.63
C GLN A 201 3.18 12.70 -14.04
N HIS A 202 4.07 12.50 -13.07
CA HIS A 202 5.50 12.47 -13.33
C HIS A 202 6.21 11.15 -13.02
N PHE A 203 5.63 10.28 -12.19
CA PHE A 203 6.28 9.03 -11.83
C PHE A 203 6.43 8.08 -13.02
N ALA A 204 7.61 7.51 -13.17
CA ALA A 204 7.92 6.45 -14.12
C ALA A 204 8.92 5.46 -13.49
N SER A 205 8.67 4.16 -13.69
CA SER A 205 9.56 3.09 -13.28
C SER A 205 9.60 2.05 -14.39
N ASN A 206 10.79 1.73 -14.88
CA ASN A 206 10.98 0.60 -15.81
C ASN A 206 11.19 -0.73 -15.07
N ARG A 207 11.14 -0.73 -13.72
CA ARG A 207 11.39 -1.85 -12.81
C ARG A 207 12.78 -2.46 -12.88
N ALA A 208 13.75 -1.80 -13.52
CA ALA A 208 15.12 -2.34 -13.66
C ALA A 208 15.80 -2.56 -12.30
N HIS A 209 15.47 -1.75 -11.30
CA HIS A 209 15.97 -1.90 -9.93
C HIS A 209 15.57 -3.24 -9.27
N MET A 210 14.52 -3.90 -9.78
CA MET A 210 14.06 -5.21 -9.30
C MET A 210 14.66 -6.38 -10.12
N LYS A 211 15.64 -6.12 -10.98
CA LYS A 211 16.37 -7.15 -11.73
C LYS A 211 17.77 -7.35 -11.14
N ARG A 212 18.19 -8.61 -11.05
CA ARG A 212 19.56 -9.00 -10.78
C ARG A 212 20.43 -8.78 -12.03
N GLU A 213 21.74 -8.83 -11.86
CA GLU A 213 22.70 -8.70 -12.96
C GLU A 213 22.51 -9.76 -14.06
N ASP A 214 22.05 -10.97 -13.69
CA ASP A 214 21.75 -12.05 -14.62
C ASP A 214 20.41 -11.88 -15.37
N GLY A 215 19.69 -10.77 -15.12
CA GLY A 215 18.40 -10.46 -15.72
C GLY A 215 17.19 -11.14 -15.05
N THR A 216 17.41 -11.99 -14.05
CA THR A 216 16.32 -12.57 -13.26
C THR A 216 15.72 -11.55 -12.30
N TRP A 217 14.46 -11.75 -11.94
CA TRP A 217 13.75 -10.84 -11.05
C TRP A 217 14.07 -11.14 -9.58
N ILE A 218 14.34 -10.08 -8.81
CA ILE A 218 14.47 -10.17 -7.35
C ILE A 218 13.12 -10.59 -6.77
N LYS A 219 12.04 -9.97 -7.26
CA LYS A 219 10.64 -10.32 -7.02
C LYS A 219 9.84 -10.22 -8.32
N THR A 220 8.83 -11.06 -8.48
CA THR A 220 8.01 -11.08 -9.70
C THR A 220 7.36 -9.72 -9.90
N PRO A 221 7.48 -9.11 -11.10
CA PRO A 221 6.91 -7.80 -11.36
C PRO A 221 5.38 -7.85 -11.47
N PRO A 222 4.69 -6.72 -11.22
CA PRO A 222 3.26 -6.63 -11.44
C PRO A 222 2.87 -6.99 -12.88
N ASP A 223 1.69 -7.56 -13.06
CA ASP A 223 1.23 -8.10 -14.35
C ASP A 223 0.78 -7.03 -15.37
N TYR A 224 0.73 -5.77 -14.94
CA TYR A 224 0.48 -4.62 -15.82
C TYR A 224 1.79 -3.98 -16.32
N PRO A 225 1.76 -3.29 -17.48
CA PRO A 225 2.93 -2.63 -18.04
C PRO A 225 3.59 -1.65 -17.06
N PRO A 226 4.92 -1.47 -17.11
CA PRO A 226 5.61 -0.50 -16.25
C PRO A 226 5.00 0.90 -16.36
N ILE A 227 4.88 1.58 -15.22
CA ILE A 227 4.33 2.94 -15.17
C ILE A 227 5.32 3.87 -15.86
N SER A 228 4.84 4.66 -16.82
CA SER A 228 5.68 5.57 -17.60
C SER A 228 4.90 6.83 -17.99
N THR A 229 5.64 7.88 -18.34
CA THR A 229 5.08 9.10 -18.92
C THR A 229 5.46 9.17 -20.40
N PRO A 230 4.85 10.07 -21.20
CA PRO A 230 5.20 10.23 -22.61
C PRO A 230 6.69 10.55 -22.85
N THR A 231 7.37 11.14 -21.87
CA THR A 231 8.76 11.62 -21.99
C THR A 231 9.75 10.86 -21.10
N CYS A 232 9.29 10.02 -20.18
CA CYS A 232 10.15 9.35 -19.20
C CYS A 232 9.70 7.91 -18.98
N LYS A 233 10.65 6.97 -19.08
CA LYS A 233 10.44 5.55 -18.81
C LYS A 233 10.88 5.13 -17.41
N ASP A 234 11.73 5.92 -16.78
CA ASP A 234 12.27 5.63 -15.46
C ASP A 234 12.83 6.90 -14.81
N ASN A 235 12.34 7.22 -13.63
CA ASN A 235 12.84 8.30 -12.80
C ASN A 235 12.69 7.98 -11.30
N LEU A 236 12.54 6.71 -10.94
CA LEU A 236 12.37 6.26 -9.55
C LEU A 236 13.45 6.83 -8.62
N ASP A 237 14.70 6.91 -9.10
CA ASP A 237 15.81 7.46 -8.32
C ASP A 237 15.57 8.91 -7.89
N MET A 238 14.86 9.72 -8.68
CA MET A 238 14.52 11.10 -8.32
C MET A 238 13.54 11.17 -7.13
N PHE A 239 12.80 10.09 -6.86
CA PHE A 239 11.90 9.97 -5.72
C PHE A 239 12.61 9.38 -4.49
N ILE A 240 13.55 8.46 -4.70
CA ILE A 240 14.35 7.86 -3.62
C ILE A 240 15.42 8.81 -3.11
N ASN A 241 16.05 9.58 -3.99
CA ASN A 241 17.13 10.49 -3.63
C ASN A 241 16.62 11.55 -2.64
N MET A 242 17.30 11.69 -1.49
CA MET A 242 16.91 12.58 -0.40
C MET A 242 17.73 13.88 -0.35
N GLU A 243 18.48 14.20 -1.40
CA GLU A 243 19.23 15.45 -1.49
C GLU A 243 18.27 16.65 -1.65
N PRO A 244 18.38 17.68 -0.79
CA PRO A 244 17.56 18.88 -0.90
C PRO A 244 17.72 19.55 -2.27
N GLY A 245 16.61 19.93 -2.90
CA GLY A 245 16.61 20.60 -4.20
C GLY A 245 16.73 19.68 -5.42
N LYS A 246 17.01 18.38 -5.23
CA LYS A 246 16.86 17.37 -6.28
C LYS A 246 15.46 16.75 -6.25
N GLY A 247 14.98 16.25 -7.38
CA GLY A 247 13.71 15.52 -7.49
C GLY A 247 12.45 16.37 -7.32
N LEU A 248 11.29 15.71 -7.27
CA LEU A 248 9.98 16.35 -7.09
C LEU A 248 9.56 16.39 -5.62
N GLY A 249 8.75 17.38 -5.24
CA GLY A 249 8.28 17.54 -3.87
C GLY A 249 9.34 18.12 -2.92
N SER A 250 9.16 17.91 -1.62
CA SER A 250 10.04 18.42 -0.57
C SER A 250 10.62 17.30 0.28
N VAL A 251 11.92 17.35 0.58
CA VAL A 251 12.56 16.43 1.53
C VAL A 251 12.44 16.98 2.95
N LEU A 252 11.96 16.16 3.88
CA LEU A 252 11.72 16.49 5.28
C LEU A 252 12.52 15.55 6.19
N SER A 253 12.93 16.04 7.35
CA SER A 253 13.29 15.20 8.49
C SER A 253 12.04 14.59 9.14
N LEU A 254 12.20 13.57 9.98
CA LEU A 254 11.11 13.02 10.78
C LEU A 254 10.37 14.11 11.56
N LYS A 255 11.10 15.00 12.24
CA LYS A 255 10.52 16.10 13.02
C LYS A 255 9.67 17.03 12.14
N GLN A 256 10.16 17.37 10.95
CA GLN A 256 9.42 18.21 10.01
C GLN A 256 8.16 17.51 9.47
N LEU A 257 8.25 16.21 9.16
CA LEU A 257 7.09 15.42 8.73
C LEU A 257 6.03 15.33 9.83
N VAL A 258 6.44 15.03 11.07
CA VAL A 258 5.52 14.96 12.21
C VAL A 258 4.86 16.32 12.46
N ASN A 259 5.62 17.41 12.48
CA ASN A 259 5.06 18.75 12.63
C ASN A 259 4.06 19.14 11.52
N ARG A 260 4.19 18.54 10.32
CA ARG A 260 3.29 18.80 9.21
C ARG A 260 1.93 18.11 9.36
N PHE A 261 1.93 16.88 9.87
CA PHE A 261 0.74 16.01 9.86
C PHE A 261 0.18 15.66 11.24
N TYR A 262 0.87 16.01 12.31
CA TYR A 262 0.41 15.85 13.68
C TYR A 262 0.15 17.21 14.34
N ARG A 263 -1.07 17.41 14.85
CA ARG A 263 -1.43 18.57 15.66
C ARG A 263 -1.97 18.12 17.02
N PRO A 264 -1.31 18.45 18.14
CA PRO A 264 -1.67 17.92 19.46
C PRO A 264 -2.99 18.44 20.06
N ASN A 265 -3.62 19.48 19.48
CA ASN A 265 -4.74 20.21 20.11
C ASN A 265 -6.08 20.11 19.35
N VAL A 266 -6.42 18.93 18.82
CA VAL A 266 -7.79 18.69 18.32
C VAL A 266 -8.64 18.18 19.49
N ASN A 267 -9.50 19.04 20.03
CA ASN A 267 -10.50 18.63 21.02
C ASN A 267 -11.36 17.50 20.44
N PRO A 268 -11.52 16.35 21.12
CA PRO A 268 -12.32 15.23 20.62
C PRO A 268 -13.85 15.49 20.60
N THR A 269 -14.30 16.73 20.77
CA THR A 269 -15.72 17.10 20.92
C THR A 269 -16.44 17.48 19.62
N SER A 270 -15.79 17.49 18.46
CA SER A 270 -16.51 17.56 17.19
C SER A 270 -17.02 16.18 16.80
N SER A 271 -18.28 15.92 17.17
CA SER A 271 -19.08 14.84 16.62
C SER A 271 -18.96 14.84 15.09
N PRO A 272 -18.85 13.69 14.42
CA PRO A 272 -18.95 13.65 12.97
C PRO A 272 -20.29 14.27 12.54
N SER A 273 -20.25 15.13 11.53
CA SER A 273 -21.46 15.65 10.89
C SER A 273 -22.38 14.48 10.54
N PRO A 274 -23.70 14.57 10.81
CA PRO A 274 -24.61 13.45 10.56
C PRO A 274 -24.55 13.08 9.07
N GLN A 275 -24.31 11.79 8.82
CA GLN A 275 -24.47 11.23 7.47
C GLN A 275 -25.86 11.59 6.94
N PRO A 276 -25.99 11.93 5.64
CA PRO A 276 -27.30 12.12 5.05
C PRO A 276 -28.10 10.83 5.19
N GLN A 277 -29.18 10.90 5.97
CA GLN A 277 -30.16 9.82 6.06
C GLN A 277 -30.69 9.55 4.65
N ALA A 278 -30.65 8.30 4.24
CA ALA A 278 -31.36 7.86 3.04
C ALA A 278 -32.85 8.13 3.24
N THR A 279 -33.39 9.08 2.47
CA THR A 279 -34.84 9.20 2.31
C THR A 279 -35.36 7.94 1.64
N PRO A 280 -36.37 7.28 2.22
CA PRO A 280 -36.98 6.13 1.58
C PRO A 280 -37.82 6.62 0.39
N ASN A 281 -37.55 6.08 -0.79
CA ASN A 281 -38.50 5.83 -1.88
C ASN A 281 -37.94 4.75 -2.79
#